data_AF-S4NUG3-F1
#
_entry.id   AF-S4NUG3-F1
#
_cell.length_a   1.000
_cell.length_b   1.000
_cell.length_c   1.000
_cell.angle_alpha   90.00
_cell.angle_beta   90.00
_cell.angle_gamma   90.00
#
_symmetry.space_group_name_H-M   'P 1'
#
loop_
_entity.id
_entity.type
_entity.pdbx_description
1 polymer ?
#
loop_
_entity_poly.entity_id
_entity_poly.type
_entity_poly.pdbx_seq_one_letter_code
_entity_poly.pdbx_strand_id
1 'polypeptide(L)'
;MQVEYKSKAANGVLTVPAGQSRQCVPLADQYTLIPRGCHRVEPSEITVKMDTADVPSISFVATAHAAVLKIFSPEPATDVVLQLNFDGQPEENVPLKPVQDESGYVYEHTVYLAEGEVATASAKSSQLLFTPRGPQRLVGEAECR
;
A
#
# COMPACT_ATOMS: atom_id res chain seq x y z
N MET A 1 11.02 5.46 -1.30
CA MET A 1 10.11 4.58 -2.08
C MET A 1 10.91 3.79 -3.10
N GLN A 2 10.34 2.75 -3.69
CA GLN A 2 10.94 2.08 -4.84
C GLN A 2 10.25 2.55 -6.12
N VAL A 3 11.00 2.59 -7.23
CA VAL A 3 10.45 2.82 -8.57
C VAL A 3 10.97 1.73 -9.47
N GLU A 4 10.07 0.88 -9.93
CA GLU A 4 10.35 -0.10 -10.97
C GLU A 4 10.46 0.62 -12.31
N TYR A 5 11.53 0.37 -13.07
CA TYR A 5 11.67 0.88 -14.42
C TYR A 5 11.66 -0.29 -15.41
N LYS A 6 11.00 -0.07 -16.56
CA LYS A 6 10.88 -1.04 -17.65
C LYS A 6 11.12 -0.38 -18.99
N SER A 7 12.00 -0.96 -19.80
CA SER A 7 12.16 -0.67 -21.22
C SER A 7 12.23 -1.98 -22.01
N LYS A 8 12.42 -1.89 -23.33
CA LYS A 8 12.69 -3.07 -24.17
C LYS A 8 14.04 -3.72 -23.88
N ALA A 9 15.01 -2.94 -23.40
CA ALA A 9 16.40 -3.35 -23.27
C ALA A 9 16.82 -3.61 -21.81
N ALA A 10 16.12 -3.03 -20.83
CA ALA A 10 16.47 -3.13 -19.42
C ALA A 10 15.24 -3.00 -18.51
N ASN A 11 15.30 -3.66 -17.36
CA ASN A 11 14.36 -3.49 -16.27
C ASN A 11 15.09 -3.57 -14.93
N GLY A 12 14.52 -2.95 -13.91
CA GLY A 12 15.08 -2.98 -12.57
C GLY A 12 14.28 -2.14 -11.59
N VAL A 13 14.86 -1.92 -10.41
CA VAL A 13 14.24 -1.16 -9.33
C VAL A 13 15.23 -0.12 -8.82
N LEU A 14 14.75 1.11 -8.66
CA LEU A 14 15.48 2.22 -8.05
C LEU A 14 14.94 2.48 -6.65
N THR A 15 15.83 2.72 -5.70
CA THR A 15 15.45 3.30 -4.40
C THR A 15 15.51 4.81 -4.52
N VAL A 16 14.35 5.45 -4.45
CA VAL A 16 14.21 6.91 -4.62
C VAL A 16 13.87 7.53 -3.26
N PRO A 17 14.68 8.47 -2.75
CA PRO A 17 14.37 9.21 -1.53
C PRO A 17 13.21 10.18 -1.77
N ALA A 18 12.58 10.65 -0.70
CA ALA A 18 11.60 11.74 -0.80
C ALA A 18 12.28 13.04 -1.27
N GLY A 19 11.54 13.84 -2.03
CA GLY A 19 12.05 15.08 -2.62
C GLY A 19 12.78 14.87 -3.95
N GLN A 20 13.47 15.91 -4.40
CA GLN A 20 14.17 15.87 -5.69
C GLN A 20 15.41 14.97 -5.61
N SER A 21 15.56 14.08 -6.59
CA SER A 21 16.74 13.24 -6.73
C SER A 21 17.06 12.96 -8.19
N ARG A 22 18.28 12.50 -8.45
CA ARG A 22 18.72 12.03 -9.76
C ARG A 22 19.09 10.57 -9.67
N GLN A 23 18.61 9.78 -10.61
CA GLN A 23 18.85 8.35 -10.68
C GLN A 23 19.36 8.00 -12.07
N CYS A 24 20.40 7.17 -12.14
CA CYS A 24 20.91 6.65 -13.41
C CYS A 24 20.26 5.30 -13.71
N VAL A 25 19.88 5.10 -14.97
CA VAL A 25 19.41 3.83 -15.51
C VAL A 25 20.23 3.48 -16.75
N PRO A 26 20.26 2.20 -17.19
CA PRO A 26 20.86 1.84 -18.47
C PRO A 26 20.33 2.69 -19.64
N LEU A 27 21.04 2.73 -20.77
CA LEU A 27 20.56 3.47 -21.94
C LEU A 27 19.37 2.75 -22.60
N ALA A 28 18.26 3.46 -22.81
CA ALA A 28 17.14 3.03 -23.64
C ALA A 28 16.30 4.24 -24.09
N ASP A 29 15.62 4.13 -25.23
CA ASP A 29 14.85 5.25 -25.81
C ASP A 29 13.62 5.65 -24.96
N GLN A 30 13.06 4.71 -24.20
CA GLN A 30 11.85 4.92 -23.43
C GLN A 30 11.81 4.02 -22.19
N TYR A 31 11.31 4.57 -21.10
CA TYR A 31 11.01 3.85 -19.86
C TYR A 31 9.56 4.02 -19.45
N THR A 32 8.96 2.94 -18.94
CA THR A 32 7.77 3.00 -18.07
C THR A 32 8.23 2.88 -16.62
N LEU A 33 7.82 3.82 -15.79
CA LEU A 33 8.19 3.94 -14.39
C LEU A 33 6.98 3.67 -13.52
N ILE A 34 7.10 2.70 -12.62
CA ILE A 34 6.00 2.23 -11.77
C ILE A 34 6.45 2.36 -10.30
N PRO A 35 5.88 3.30 -9.54
CA PRO A 35 6.17 3.47 -8.13
C PRO A 35 5.69 2.26 -7.31
N ARG A 36 6.50 1.85 -6.34
CA ARG A 36 6.25 0.72 -5.44
C ARG A 36 6.59 1.12 -3.99
N GLY A 37 5.79 0.62 -3.06
CA GLY A 37 6.03 0.77 -1.62
C GLY A 37 4.76 1.07 -0.85
N CYS A 38 4.92 1.70 0.31
CA CYS A 38 3.82 1.96 1.24
C CYS A 38 2.95 3.17 0.88
N HIS A 39 3.25 3.90 -0.20
CA HIS A 39 2.46 5.06 -0.63
C HIS A 39 1.62 4.67 -1.83
N ARG A 40 0.34 5.06 -1.82
CA ARG A 40 -0.42 5.23 -3.06
C ARG A 40 -0.03 6.59 -3.63
N VAL A 41 0.31 6.63 -4.91
CA VAL A 41 0.81 7.84 -5.55
C VAL A 41 0.08 8.10 -6.86
N GLU A 42 0.04 9.38 -7.26
CA GLU A 42 -0.45 9.84 -8.55
C GLU A 42 0.70 10.55 -9.30
N PRO A 43 0.95 10.23 -10.58
CA PRO A 43 0.32 9.14 -11.33
C PRO A 43 0.81 7.75 -10.88
N SER A 44 -0.02 6.74 -11.09
CA SER A 44 0.32 5.34 -10.75
C SER A 44 1.37 4.71 -11.67
N GLU A 45 1.65 5.32 -12.82
CA GLU A 45 2.78 5.03 -13.71
C GLU A 45 3.09 6.24 -14.62
N ILE A 46 4.32 6.34 -15.11
CA ILE A 46 4.72 7.38 -16.08
C ILE A 46 5.56 6.74 -17.18
N THR A 47 5.31 7.14 -18.44
CA THR A 47 6.21 6.84 -19.54
C THR A 47 7.09 8.03 -19.87
N VAL A 48 8.41 7.84 -19.89
CA VAL A 48 9.42 8.85 -20.18
C VAL A 48 10.18 8.46 -21.44
N LYS A 49 10.30 9.39 -22.39
CA LYS A 49 11.18 9.26 -23.55
C LYS A 49 12.53 9.89 -23.23
N MET A 50 13.59 9.20 -23.63
CA MET A 50 15.00 9.57 -23.36
C MET A 50 15.73 9.99 -24.64
N ASP A 51 15.00 10.12 -25.77
CA ASP A 51 15.50 10.46 -27.10
C ASP A 51 15.65 11.98 -27.33
N THR A 52 15.33 12.79 -26.32
CA THR A 52 15.46 14.25 -26.33
C THR A 52 16.73 14.69 -25.60
N ALA A 53 17.35 15.79 -26.06
CA ALA A 53 18.50 16.39 -25.36
C ALA A 53 18.15 16.85 -23.92
N ASP A 54 16.87 17.15 -23.68
CA ASP A 54 16.31 17.48 -22.38
C ASP A 54 15.40 16.35 -21.90
N VAL A 55 15.88 15.51 -20.98
CA VAL A 55 15.05 14.49 -20.32
C VAL A 55 14.18 15.18 -19.26
N PRO A 56 12.84 15.03 -19.28
CA PRO A 56 11.97 15.73 -18.36
C PRO A 56 12.13 15.23 -16.92
N SER A 57 11.92 16.13 -15.95
CA SER A 57 11.73 15.73 -14.56
C SER A 57 10.37 15.06 -14.39
N ILE A 58 10.36 13.97 -13.64
CA ILE A 58 9.15 13.23 -13.28
C ILE A 58 8.77 13.53 -11.83
N SER A 59 7.47 13.44 -11.52
CA SER A 59 6.97 13.60 -10.16
C SER A 59 5.96 12.50 -9.84
N PHE A 60 6.09 11.91 -8.66
CA PHE A 60 5.08 11.06 -8.04
C PHE A 60 4.63 11.75 -6.77
N VAL A 61 3.33 12.02 -6.65
CA VAL A 61 2.75 12.67 -5.48
C VAL A 61 2.01 11.63 -4.67
N ALA A 62 2.41 11.45 -3.40
CA ALA A 62 1.66 10.58 -2.50
C ALA A 62 0.26 11.13 -2.26
N THR A 63 -0.75 10.28 -2.44
CA THR A 63 -2.16 10.60 -2.22
C THR A 63 -2.73 9.87 -1.01
N ALA A 64 -2.13 8.75 -0.62
CA ALA A 64 -2.49 8.01 0.58
C ALA A 64 -1.31 7.19 1.12
N HIS A 65 -1.32 6.95 2.42
CA HIS A 65 -0.34 6.11 3.12
C HIS A 65 -0.95 4.77 3.49
N ALA A 66 -0.14 3.71 3.40
CA ALA A 66 -0.51 2.40 3.89
C ALA A 66 -0.64 2.43 5.42
N ALA A 67 -1.73 1.87 5.91
CA ALA A 67 -1.92 1.48 7.29
C ALA A 67 -2.16 -0.04 7.33
N VAL A 68 -1.30 -0.76 8.05
CA VAL A 68 -1.38 -2.22 8.16
C VAL A 68 -2.24 -2.61 9.37
N LEU A 69 -3.36 -3.27 9.10
CA LEU A 69 -4.25 -3.82 10.12
C LEU A 69 -3.86 -5.26 10.40
N LYS A 70 -3.63 -5.57 11.68
CA LYS A 70 -3.28 -6.92 12.14
C LYS A 70 -4.27 -7.40 13.19
N ILE A 71 -4.71 -8.63 13.04
CA ILE A 71 -5.46 -9.38 14.04
C ILE A 71 -4.58 -10.55 14.47
N PHE A 72 -4.38 -10.69 15.78
CA PHE A 72 -3.59 -11.78 16.36
C PHE A 72 -4.52 -12.79 17.01
N SER A 73 -4.25 -14.08 16.81
CA SER A 73 -4.99 -15.18 17.42
C SER A 73 -4.05 -16.32 17.81
N PRO A 74 -4.23 -16.95 18.99
CA PRO A 74 -3.47 -18.16 19.33
C PRO A 74 -3.90 -19.36 18.49
N GLU A 75 -5.12 -19.36 17.96
CA GLU A 75 -5.69 -20.45 17.17
C GLU A 75 -6.07 -19.97 15.75
N PRO A 76 -5.99 -20.85 14.73
CA PRO A 76 -6.38 -20.50 13.39
C PRO A 76 -7.91 -20.54 13.25
N ALA A 77 -8.47 -19.61 12.49
CA ALA A 77 -9.86 -19.57 12.10
C ALA A 77 -9.93 -19.25 10.60
N THR A 78 -10.86 -19.89 9.90
CA THR A 78 -10.98 -19.78 8.45
C THR A 78 -12.05 -18.78 8.01
N ASP A 79 -12.76 -18.19 8.97
CA ASP A 79 -13.92 -17.33 8.76
C ASP A 79 -13.70 -15.89 9.26
N VAL A 80 -12.45 -15.49 9.45
CA VAL A 80 -12.11 -14.12 9.85
C VAL A 80 -12.38 -13.16 8.69
N VAL A 81 -13.27 -12.21 8.92
CA VAL A 81 -13.61 -11.13 7.98
C VAL A 81 -13.30 -9.79 8.65
N LEU A 82 -12.54 -8.96 7.94
CA LEU A 82 -12.37 -7.56 8.27
C LEU A 82 -13.44 -6.74 7.56
N GLN A 83 -14.25 -6.02 8.32
CA GLN A 83 -15.20 -5.06 7.78
C GLN A 83 -14.59 -3.67 7.82
N LEU A 84 -14.56 -3.00 6.68
CA LEU A 84 -14.09 -1.65 6.51
C LEU A 84 -15.25 -0.75 6.08
N ASN A 85 -15.33 0.41 6.71
CA ASN A 85 -16.31 1.43 6.36
C ASN A 85 -15.59 2.77 6.23
N PHE A 86 -15.67 3.34 5.03
CA PHE A 86 -15.13 4.63 4.66
C PHE A 86 -16.29 5.60 4.47
N ASP A 87 -16.12 6.86 4.87
CA ASP A 87 -17.19 7.85 4.76
C ASP A 87 -17.66 8.01 3.30
N GLY A 88 -18.98 7.93 3.08
CA GLY A 88 -19.60 8.02 1.76
C GLY A 88 -19.36 6.82 0.83
N GLN A 89 -18.74 5.72 1.28
CA GLN A 89 -18.54 4.51 0.48
C GLN A 89 -19.35 3.32 1.02
N PRO A 90 -19.69 2.33 0.17
CA PRO A 90 -20.24 1.07 0.62
C PRO A 90 -19.30 0.36 1.60
N GLU A 91 -19.87 -0.35 2.58
CA GLU A 91 -19.09 -1.23 3.46
C GLU A 91 -18.35 -2.29 2.63
N GLU A 92 -17.07 -2.46 2.91
CA GLU A 92 -16.22 -3.49 2.33
C GLU A 92 -16.01 -4.63 3.33
N ASN A 93 -16.19 -5.87 2.88
CA ASN A 93 -15.94 -7.06 3.68
C ASN A 93 -14.77 -7.83 3.07
N VAL A 94 -13.65 -7.90 3.79
CA VAL A 94 -12.40 -8.52 3.34
C VAL A 94 -12.18 -9.82 4.10
N PRO A 95 -12.33 -11.00 3.46
CA PRO A 95 -11.96 -12.26 4.06
C PRO A 95 -10.44 -12.33 4.25
N LEU A 96 -10.00 -12.68 5.46
CA LEU A 96 -8.59 -12.81 5.77
C LEU A 96 -8.18 -14.26 5.94
N LYS A 97 -6.93 -14.56 5.57
CA LYS A 97 -6.33 -15.87 5.75
C LYS A 97 -5.34 -15.84 6.90
N PRO A 98 -5.31 -16.88 7.75
CA PRO A 98 -4.31 -16.97 8.80
C PRO A 98 -2.93 -17.20 8.19
N VAL A 99 -1.94 -16.48 8.70
CA VAL A 99 -0.52 -16.75 8.50
C VAL A 99 0.06 -17.15 9.84
N GLN A 100 0.74 -18.29 9.90
CA GLN A 100 1.38 -18.73 11.14
C GLN A 100 2.59 -17.83 11.46
N ASP A 101 2.68 -17.41 12.72
CA ASP A 101 3.74 -16.60 13.29
C ASP A 101 4.29 -17.28 14.57
N GLU A 102 5.40 -16.80 15.13
CA GLU A 102 6.06 -17.41 16.29
C GLU A 102 5.14 -17.61 17.50
N SER A 103 4.12 -16.75 17.64
CA SER A 103 3.20 -16.70 18.78
C SER A 103 1.78 -17.20 18.48
N GLY A 104 1.50 -17.66 17.26
CA GLY A 104 0.16 -18.08 16.84
C GLY A 104 -0.12 -17.79 15.37
N TYR A 105 -1.20 -17.04 15.11
CA TYR A 105 -1.67 -16.70 13.77
C TYR A 105 -1.94 -15.20 13.64
N VAL A 106 -1.54 -14.64 12.50
CA VAL A 106 -1.76 -13.25 12.12
C VAL A 106 -2.66 -13.20 10.89
N TYR A 107 -3.63 -12.29 10.93
CA TYR A 107 -4.46 -11.92 9.79
C TYR A 107 -4.15 -10.47 9.47
N GLU A 108 -3.65 -10.21 8.27
CA GLU A 108 -3.15 -8.90 7.88
C GLU A 108 -3.89 -8.35 6.66
N HIS A 109 -4.18 -7.06 6.69
CA HIS A 109 -4.70 -6.33 5.54
C HIS A 109 -4.13 -4.92 5.51
N THR A 110 -3.74 -4.44 4.34
CA THR A 110 -3.26 -3.07 4.14
C THR A 110 -4.38 -2.21 3.57
N VAL A 111 -4.73 -1.14 4.29
CA VAL A 111 -5.60 -0.08 3.77
C VAL A 111 -4.76 1.12 3.38
N TYR A 112 -5.22 1.91 2.41
CA TYR A 112 -4.55 3.16 2.02
C TYR A 112 -5.47 4.32 2.37
N LEU A 113 -4.99 5.22 3.24
CA LEU A 113 -5.75 6.36 3.74
C LEU A 113 -5.02 7.67 3.40
N ALA A 114 -5.74 8.64 2.84
CA ALA A 114 -5.25 10.01 2.69
C ALA A 114 -5.12 10.68 4.07
N GLU A 115 -4.26 11.71 4.18
CA GLU A 115 -4.09 12.41 5.45
C GLU A 115 -5.43 13.01 5.95
N GLY A 116 -5.81 12.67 7.17
CA GLY A 116 -7.08 13.07 7.78
C GLY A 116 -8.29 12.25 7.34
N GLU A 117 -8.16 11.35 6.35
CA GLU A 117 -9.22 10.43 5.96
C GLU A 117 -9.55 9.50 7.13
N VAL A 118 -10.84 9.28 7.38
CA VAL A 118 -11.30 8.44 8.48
C VAL A 118 -11.96 7.19 7.93
N ALA A 119 -11.56 6.04 8.46
CA ALA A 119 -12.24 4.78 8.25
C ALA A 119 -12.57 4.14 9.61
N THR A 120 -13.48 3.17 9.60
CA THR A 120 -13.68 2.28 10.74
C THR A 120 -13.45 0.84 10.32
N ALA A 121 -12.82 0.07 11.20
CA ALA A 121 -12.48 -1.32 10.96
C ALA A 121 -13.04 -2.19 12.10
N SER A 122 -13.72 -3.29 11.77
CA SER A 122 -14.13 -4.27 12.77
C SER A 122 -13.88 -5.68 12.26
N ALA A 123 -13.51 -6.58 13.17
CA ALA A 123 -13.29 -7.98 12.84
C ALA A 123 -14.50 -8.82 13.23
N LYS A 124 -14.83 -9.80 12.39
CA LYS A 124 -15.91 -10.78 12.61
C LYS A 124 -15.40 -12.18 12.36
N SER A 125 -15.88 -13.12 13.18
CA SER A 125 -15.68 -14.57 13.06
C SER A 125 -16.73 -15.23 13.95
N SER A 126 -17.20 -16.42 13.56
CA SER A 126 -18.05 -17.27 14.39
C SER A 126 -17.23 -18.14 15.36
N GLN A 127 -15.92 -18.26 15.13
CA GLN A 127 -14.99 -19.09 15.90
C GLN A 127 -14.21 -18.30 16.93
N LEU A 128 -13.95 -17.01 16.69
CA LEU A 128 -13.11 -16.16 17.53
C LEU A 128 -13.90 -15.08 18.27
N LEU A 129 -13.43 -14.76 19.47
CA LEU A 129 -13.81 -13.56 20.21
C LEU A 129 -12.74 -12.50 20.04
N PHE A 130 -13.16 -11.25 19.79
CA PHE A 130 -12.23 -10.14 19.54
C PHE A 130 -12.12 -9.21 20.75
N THR A 131 -10.90 -8.70 20.96
CA THR A 131 -10.60 -7.59 21.87
C THR A 131 -9.62 -6.65 21.15
N PRO A 132 -9.89 -5.33 21.08
CA PRO A 132 -11.09 -4.64 21.53
C PRO A 132 -12.36 -5.10 20.81
N ARG A 133 -13.52 -4.96 21.48
CA ARG A 133 -14.82 -5.28 20.89
C ARG A 133 -15.33 -4.09 20.08
N GLY A 134 -15.87 -4.37 18.90
CA GLY A 134 -16.52 -3.38 18.04
C GLY A 134 -15.57 -2.59 17.14
N PRO A 135 -16.11 -1.63 16.36
CA PRO A 135 -15.34 -0.89 15.37
C PRO A 135 -14.24 -0.04 15.99
N GLN A 136 -13.06 -0.10 15.38
CA GLN A 136 -11.90 0.73 15.66
C GLN A 136 -11.82 1.84 14.63
N ARG A 137 -11.58 3.08 15.08
CA ARG A 137 -11.40 4.22 14.18
C ARG A 137 -9.96 4.25 13.67
N LEU A 138 -9.82 4.38 12.36
CA LEU A 138 -8.56 4.59 11.65
C LEU A 138 -8.56 6.02 11.12
N VAL A 139 -7.41 6.68 11.22
CA VAL A 139 -7.21 8.01 10.65
C VAL A 139 -5.95 7.96 9.80
N GLY A 140 -6.02 8.39 8.55
CA GLY A 140 -4.86 8.50 7.69
C GLY A 140 -3.89 9.53 8.24
N GLU A 141 -2.64 9.11 8.38
CA GLU A 141 -1.56 9.96 8.89
C GLU A 141 -0.64 10.40 7.76
N ALA A 142 0.28 11.32 8.08
CA ALA A 142 1.29 11.83 7.15
C ALA A 142 2.41 10.82 6.84
N GLU A 143 2.47 9.69 7.56
CA GLU A 143 3.49 8.65 7.39
C GLU A 143 2.86 7.25 7.31
N CYS A 144 3.49 6.34 6.56
CA CYS A 144 3.10 4.94 6.51
C CYS A 144 3.35 4.22 7.85
N ARG A 145 2.45 3.33 8.26
CA ARG A 145 2.59 2.51 9.49
C ARG A 145 2.10 1.08 9.33
#